data_AF-A0A8S2UKQ2-F1
#
_entry.id   AF-A0A8S2UKQ2-F1
#
_cell.length_a   1.000
_cell.length_b   1.000
_cell.length_c   1.000
_cell.angle_alpha   90.00
_cell.angle_beta   90.00
_cell.angle_gamma   90.00
#
_symmetry.space_group_name_H-M   'P 1'
#
loop_
_entity.id
_entity.type
_entity.pdbx_description
1 polymer ?
#
loop_
_entity_poly.entity_id
_entity_poly.type
_entity_poly.pdbx_seq_one_letter_code
_entity_poly.pdbx_strand_id
1 'polypeptide(L)'
;HSYKNISEATLYARRGDYDGIMSIRANFSQAIIDKLTQFKSDPATLDQGAIHLSLDMTNQQVTYVMQSSILNAAQLFIKEFLIENKIDPRIADPPVIIEKPIYGDTSPHFLNFAAPGMMISIIFFLAIGLTSLIFVVEKKEGLLERSWVAGMTLVSLDKFF
;
A
#
# COMPACT_ATOMS: atom_id res chain seq x y z
N HIS A 1 9.81 9.36 -17.40
CA HIS A 1 10.51 9.61 -18.69
C HIS A 1 9.88 8.79 -19.79
N SER A 2 9.78 9.32 -21.01
CA SER A 2 9.24 8.57 -22.17
C SER A 2 10.38 7.87 -22.91
N TYR A 3 10.25 6.55 -23.08
CA TYR A 3 11.23 5.72 -23.78
C TYR A 3 10.57 5.04 -24.98
N LYS A 4 11.29 4.97 -26.10
CA LYS A 4 10.79 4.30 -27.31
C LYS A 4 10.99 2.78 -27.27
N ASN A 5 11.89 2.28 -26.42
CA ASN A 5 12.26 0.87 -26.35
C ASN A 5 12.03 0.29 -24.94
N ILE A 6 11.34 -0.85 -24.88
CA ILE A 6 10.98 -1.52 -23.62
C ILE A 6 12.22 -2.07 -22.91
N SER A 7 13.23 -2.52 -23.67
CA SER A 7 14.46 -3.08 -23.09
C SER A 7 15.26 -2.05 -22.31
N GLU A 8 15.35 -0.81 -22.80
CA GLU A 8 16.02 0.29 -22.11
C GLU A 8 15.26 0.67 -20.83
N ALA A 9 13.94 0.83 -20.92
CA ALA A 9 13.10 1.12 -19.76
C ALA A 9 13.24 0.05 -18.66
N THR A 10 13.36 -1.22 -19.06
CA THR A 10 13.56 -2.35 -18.15
C THR A 10 14.93 -2.31 -17.47
N LEU A 11 15.97 -1.87 -18.17
CA LEU A 11 17.31 -1.73 -17.59
C LEU A 11 17.34 -0.66 -16.51
N TYR A 12 16.69 0.49 -16.73
CA TYR A 12 16.61 1.57 -15.74
C TYR A 12 15.74 1.20 -14.54
N ALA A 13 14.61 0.52 -14.76
CA ALA A 13 13.81 -0.02 -13.66
C ALA A 13 14.61 -1.02 -12.80
N ARG A 14 15.39 -1.91 -13.44
CA ARG A 14 16.28 -2.85 -12.72
C ARG A 14 17.41 -2.17 -11.96
N ARG A 15 17.82 -0.97 -12.36
CA ARG A 15 18.82 -0.16 -11.64
C ARG A 15 18.24 0.54 -10.42
N GLY A 16 16.92 0.55 -10.27
CA GLY A 16 16.23 1.25 -9.18
C GLY A 16 15.96 2.73 -9.48
N ASP A 17 16.13 3.18 -10.72
CA ASP A 17 15.85 4.58 -11.11
C ASP A 17 14.34 4.86 -11.23
N TYR A 18 13.53 3.80 -11.45
CA TYR A 18 12.08 3.88 -11.61
C TYR A 18 11.39 2.69 -10.94
N ASP A 19 10.29 2.96 -10.24
CA ASP A 19 9.47 1.94 -9.55
C ASP A 19 8.50 1.19 -10.49
N GLY A 20 8.44 1.57 -11.78
CA GLY A 20 7.55 0.94 -12.74
C GLY A 20 7.68 1.42 -14.17
N ILE A 21 7.18 0.60 -15.09
CA ILE A 21 7.18 0.82 -16.54
C ILE A 21 5.75 0.68 -17.04
N MET A 22 5.29 1.69 -17.76
CA MET A 22 4.00 1.66 -18.46
C MET A 22 4.25 1.72 -19.96
N SER A 23 3.69 0.77 -20.70
CA SER A 23 3.77 0.71 -22.16
C SER A 23 2.38 0.78 -22.78
N ILE A 24 2.21 1.76 -23.67
CA ILE A 24 1.01 1.96 -24.48
C ILE A 24 1.39 1.70 -25.93
N ARG A 25 0.64 0.84 -26.62
CA ARG A 25 0.90 0.49 -28.02
C ARG A 25 0.46 1.62 -28.95
N ALA A 26 1.05 1.72 -30.13
CA ALA A 26 0.74 2.79 -31.09
C ALA A 26 -0.72 2.78 -31.60
N ASN A 27 -1.34 1.61 -31.69
CA ASN A 27 -2.72 1.45 -32.16
C ASN A 27 -3.77 1.46 -31.03
N PHE A 28 -3.40 1.93 -29.84
CA PHE A 28 -4.22 1.87 -28.65
C PHE A 28 -5.60 2.54 -28.83
N SER A 29 -5.63 3.75 -29.40
CA SER A 29 -6.89 4.49 -29.60
C SER A 29 -7.88 3.75 -30.49
N GLN A 30 -7.42 3.21 -31.62
CA GLN A 30 -8.29 2.46 -32.53
C GLN A 30 -8.76 1.15 -31.88
N ALA A 31 -7.86 0.43 -31.21
CA ALA A 31 -8.17 -0.82 -30.54
C ALA A 31 -9.21 -0.66 -29.40
N ILE A 32 -9.19 0.47 -28.68
CA ILE A 32 -10.22 0.78 -27.68
C ILE A 32 -11.58 1.01 -28.32
N ILE A 33 -11.64 1.77 -29.42
CA ILE A 33 -12.89 2.02 -30.14
C ILE A 33 -13.47 0.71 -30.66
N ASP A 34 -12.64 -0.12 -31.27
CA ASP A 34 -13.05 -1.42 -31.80
C ASP A 34 -13.55 -2.33 -30.67
N LYS A 35 -12.88 -2.32 -29.51
CA LYS A 35 -13.31 -3.08 -28.31
C LYS A 35 -14.65 -2.63 -27.75
N LEU A 36 -14.94 -1.32 -27.78
CA LEU A 36 -16.19 -0.77 -27.26
C LEU A 36 -17.36 -0.94 -28.23
N THR A 37 -17.08 -0.97 -29.54
CA THR A 37 -18.11 -1.04 -30.59
C THR A 37 -18.39 -2.47 -31.04
N GLN A 38 -17.39 -3.36 -31.01
CA GLN A 38 -17.52 -4.76 -31.42
C GLN A 38 -17.53 -5.70 -30.22
N PHE A 39 -18.64 -6.43 -30.06
CA PHE A 39 -18.79 -7.48 -29.05
C PHE A 39 -17.80 -8.65 -29.20
N LYS A 40 -17.12 -8.76 -30.34
CA LYS A 40 -16.15 -9.83 -30.63
C LYS A 40 -14.88 -9.22 -31.25
N SER A 41 -13.93 -8.89 -30.40
CA SER A 41 -12.61 -8.41 -30.82
C SER A 41 -11.63 -9.57 -30.98
N ASP A 42 -10.74 -9.50 -31.97
CA ASP A 42 -9.63 -10.44 -32.15
C ASP A 42 -8.62 -10.31 -30.99
N PRO A 43 -7.96 -11.40 -30.53
CA PRO A 43 -6.99 -11.33 -29.45
C PRO A 43 -5.84 -10.34 -29.72
N ALA A 44 -5.43 -10.16 -30.97
CA ALA A 44 -4.39 -9.19 -31.33
C ALA A 44 -4.86 -7.73 -31.12
N THR A 45 -6.13 -7.43 -31.42
CA THR A 45 -6.73 -6.11 -31.16
C THR A 45 -6.88 -5.87 -29.66
N LEU A 46 -7.24 -6.91 -28.89
CA LEU A 46 -7.33 -6.83 -27.43
C LEU A 46 -5.99 -6.52 -26.77
N ASP A 47 -4.89 -7.11 -27.26
CA ASP A 47 -3.54 -6.82 -26.77
C ASP A 47 -3.10 -5.40 -27.15
N GLN A 48 -3.42 -4.94 -28.36
CA GLN A 48 -3.10 -3.57 -28.80
C GLN A 48 -3.87 -2.49 -28.01
N GLY A 49 -5.07 -2.80 -27.55
CA GLY A 49 -5.90 -1.92 -26.71
C GLY A 49 -5.59 -2.03 -25.21
N ALA A 50 -4.60 -2.84 -24.80
CA ALA A 50 -4.21 -2.99 -23.41
C ALA A 50 -3.05 -2.05 -23.04
N ILE A 51 -3.11 -1.51 -21.81
CA ILE A 51 -1.96 -0.83 -21.19
C ILE A 51 -1.16 -1.89 -20.44
N HIS A 52 0.10 -2.08 -20.82
CA HIS A 52 0.98 -3.01 -20.13
C HIS A 52 1.71 -2.28 -19.01
N LEU A 53 1.56 -2.77 -17.79
CA LEU A 53 2.20 -2.22 -16.60
C LEU A 53 3.15 -3.26 -15.99
N SER A 54 4.39 -2.87 -15.75
CA SER A 54 5.40 -3.68 -15.04
C SER A 54 5.90 -2.85 -13.87
N LEU A 55 5.48 -3.19 -12.66
CA LEU A 55 5.87 -2.48 -11.44
C LEU A 55 6.93 -3.28 -10.67
N ASP A 56 7.81 -2.57 -9.97
CA ASP A 56 8.61 -3.17 -8.92
C ASP A 56 7.69 -3.56 -7.75
N MET A 57 7.73 -4.84 -7.36
CA MET A 57 6.93 -5.39 -6.26
C MET A 57 7.72 -5.47 -4.94
N THR A 58 8.95 -4.97 -4.90
CA THR A 58 9.78 -4.93 -3.68
C THR A 58 9.08 -4.16 -2.55
N ASN A 59 8.28 -3.15 -2.89
CA ASN A 59 7.42 -2.44 -1.94
C ASN A 59 5.94 -2.60 -2.31
N GLN A 60 5.33 -3.69 -1.84
CA GLN A 60 3.94 -4.04 -2.12
C GLN A 60 2.94 -2.91 -1.81
N GLN A 61 3.17 -2.10 -0.78
CA GLN A 61 2.27 -1.01 -0.41
C GLN A 61 2.27 0.09 -1.47
N VAL A 62 3.46 0.51 -1.92
CA VAL A 62 3.61 1.50 -2.98
C VAL A 62 3.07 0.96 -4.30
N THR A 63 3.40 -0.30 -4.63
CA THR A 63 2.89 -0.97 -5.84
C THR A 63 1.36 -0.99 -5.87
N TYR A 64 0.71 -1.31 -4.75
CA TYR A 64 -0.75 -1.36 -4.65
C TYR A 64 -1.40 0.01 -4.87
N VAL A 65 -0.84 1.06 -4.24
CA VAL A 65 -1.32 2.43 -4.42
C VAL A 65 -1.14 2.86 -5.88
N MET A 66 0.04 2.63 -6.48
CA MET A 66 0.29 2.95 -7.89
C MET A 66 -0.69 2.22 -8.82
N GLN A 67 -0.89 0.92 -8.63
CA GLN A 67 -1.81 0.13 -9.44
C GLN A 67 -3.25 0.67 -9.33
N SER A 68 -3.71 0.96 -8.11
CA SER A 68 -5.04 1.51 -7.88
C SER A 68 -5.22 2.88 -8.56
N SER A 69 -4.24 3.77 -8.43
CA SER A 69 -4.27 5.09 -9.08
C SER A 69 -4.28 4.98 -10.61
N ILE A 70 -3.48 4.10 -11.19
CA ILE A 70 -3.42 3.89 -12.65
C ILE A 70 -4.74 3.33 -13.17
N LEU A 71 -5.32 2.34 -12.49
CA LEU A 71 -6.62 1.77 -12.88
C LEU A 71 -7.73 2.81 -12.81
N ASN A 72 -7.77 3.61 -11.75
CA ASN A 72 -8.76 4.69 -11.59
C ASN A 72 -8.59 5.75 -12.68
N ALA A 73 -7.35 6.18 -12.96
CA ALA A 73 -7.06 7.13 -14.03
C ALA A 73 -7.46 6.58 -15.41
N ALA A 74 -7.20 5.30 -15.69
CA ALA A 74 -7.61 4.66 -16.93
C ALA A 74 -9.15 4.58 -17.06
N GLN A 75 -9.86 4.28 -15.97
CA GLN A 75 -11.32 4.27 -15.96
C GLN A 75 -11.90 5.67 -16.21
N LEU A 76 -11.35 6.70 -15.57
CA LEU A 76 -11.74 8.10 -15.79
C LEU A 76 -11.52 8.51 -17.24
N PHE A 77 -10.36 8.18 -17.82
CA PHE A 77 -10.05 8.43 -19.23
C PHE A 77 -11.08 7.76 -20.16
N ILE A 78 -11.42 6.49 -19.93
CA ILE A 78 -12.44 5.81 -20.76
C ILE A 78 -13.81 6.48 -20.61
N LYS A 79 -14.20 6.88 -19.40
CA LYS A 79 -15.47 7.59 -19.18
C LYS A 79 -15.52 8.92 -19.92
N GLU A 80 -14.47 9.73 -19.82
CA GLU A 80 -14.37 11.01 -20.54
C GLU A 80 -14.45 10.78 -22.05
N PHE A 81 -13.72 9.78 -22.56
CA PHE A 81 -13.77 9.39 -23.96
C PHE A 81 -15.18 8.97 -24.42
N LEU A 82 -15.92 8.21 -23.61
CA LEU A 82 -17.30 7.81 -23.92
C LEU A 82 -18.25 9.01 -23.95
N ILE A 83 -18.10 9.95 -23.01
CA ILE A 83 -18.92 11.18 -22.93
C ILE A 83 -18.72 12.03 -24.19
N GLU A 84 -17.47 12.24 -24.61
CA GLU A 84 -17.15 13.00 -25.83
C GLU A 84 -17.78 12.39 -27.08
N ASN A 85 -17.86 11.06 -27.14
CA ASN A 85 -18.46 10.32 -28.25
C ASN A 85 -19.99 10.10 -28.10
N LYS A 86 -20.64 10.71 -27.09
CA LYS A 86 -22.08 10.58 -26.81
C LYS A 86 -22.54 9.13 -26.55
N ILE A 87 -21.64 8.30 -26.03
CA ILE A 87 -21.94 6.93 -25.60
C ILE A 87 -22.21 6.97 -24.09
N ASP A 88 -23.14 6.13 -23.61
CA ASP A 88 -23.42 6.05 -22.17
C ASP A 88 -22.14 5.67 -21.40
N PRO A 89 -21.62 6.55 -20.51
CA PRO A 89 -20.38 6.29 -19.76
C PRO A 89 -20.50 5.10 -18.80
N ARG A 90 -21.74 4.67 -18.48
CA ARG A 90 -22.00 3.49 -17.63
C ARG A 90 -21.50 2.19 -18.24
N ILE A 91 -21.22 2.16 -19.54
CA ILE A 91 -20.63 0.99 -20.22
C ILE A 91 -19.21 0.71 -19.71
N ALA A 92 -18.48 1.73 -19.25
CA ALA A 92 -17.14 1.58 -18.70
C ALA A 92 -17.13 1.30 -17.18
N ASP A 93 -18.29 1.27 -16.53
CA ASP A 93 -18.35 0.95 -15.12
C ASP A 93 -18.16 -0.57 -14.91
N PRO A 94 -17.35 -0.97 -13.90
CA PRO A 94 -17.28 -2.36 -13.48
C PRO A 94 -18.68 -2.91 -13.17
N PRO A 95 -18.94 -4.21 -13.40
CA PRO A 95 -20.24 -4.83 -13.12
C PRO A 95 -20.57 -4.91 -11.62
N VAL A 96 -19.74 -4.32 -10.76
CA VAL A 96 -19.90 -4.25 -9.32
C VAL A 96 -19.95 -2.78 -8.93
N ILE A 97 -21.12 -2.35 -8.45
CA ILE A 97 -21.31 -1.03 -7.86
C ILE A 97 -20.96 -1.16 -6.38
N ILE A 98 -19.90 -0.48 -5.95
CA ILE A 98 -19.54 -0.39 -4.54
C ILE A 98 -20.44 0.67 -3.92
N GLU A 99 -21.46 0.21 -3.21
CA GLU A 99 -22.35 1.06 -2.42
C GLU A 99 -21.61 1.66 -1.23
N LYS A 100 -22.18 2.72 -0.64
CA LYS A 100 -21.62 3.36 0.54
C LYS A 100 -21.47 2.33 1.68
N PRO A 101 -20.30 2.23 2.33
CA PRO A 101 -20.08 1.26 3.39
C PRO A 101 -21.04 1.52 4.56
N ILE A 102 -21.57 0.44 5.14
CA ILE A 102 -22.44 0.49 6.32
C ILE A 102 -21.66 0.99 7.55
N TYR A 103 -20.37 0.61 7.64
CA TYR A 103 -19.44 1.04 8.67
C TYR A 103 -18.09 1.40 8.06
N GLY A 104 -17.44 2.41 8.63
CA GLY A 104 -16.13 2.89 8.16
C GLY A 104 -16.22 3.89 7.02
N ASP A 105 -15.06 4.20 6.45
CA ASP A 105 -14.90 5.20 5.39
C ASP A 105 -14.61 4.53 4.05
N THR A 106 -15.00 5.18 2.94
CA THR A 106 -14.76 4.66 1.58
C THR A 106 -13.28 4.68 1.19
N SER A 107 -12.49 5.51 1.87
CA SER A 107 -11.04 5.63 1.73
C SER A 107 -10.37 5.31 3.07
N PRO A 108 -10.17 4.04 3.41
CA PRO A 108 -9.57 3.69 4.69
C PRO A 108 -8.09 4.12 4.73
N HIS A 109 -7.72 4.93 5.71
CA HIS A 109 -6.31 5.25 5.98
C HIS A 109 -5.61 4.05 6.59
N PHE A 110 -4.52 3.58 5.95
CA PHE A 110 -3.70 2.45 6.41
C PHE A 110 -3.26 2.57 7.89
N LEU A 111 -3.01 3.80 8.34
CA LEU A 111 -2.62 4.09 9.72
C LEU A 111 -3.67 3.64 10.75
N ASN A 112 -4.96 3.65 10.40
CA ASN A 112 -6.03 3.23 11.30
C ASN A 112 -5.96 1.74 11.61
N PHE A 113 -5.44 0.92 10.69
CA PHE A 113 -5.26 -0.52 10.91
C PHE A 113 -3.96 -0.85 11.63
N ALA A 114 -2.89 -0.07 11.41
CA ALA A 114 -1.60 -0.28 12.06
C ALA A 114 -1.53 0.31 13.49
N ALA A 115 -2.36 1.32 13.78
CA ALA A 115 -2.32 2.07 15.04
C ALA A 115 -2.38 1.19 16.30
N PRO A 116 -3.27 0.18 16.42
CA PRO A 116 -3.32 -0.65 17.62
C PRO A 116 -2.01 -1.44 17.88
N GLY A 117 -1.40 -1.99 16.83
CA GLY A 117 -0.12 -2.70 16.94
C GLY A 117 1.04 -1.79 17.32
N MET A 118 1.06 -0.57 16.77
CA MET A 118 2.04 0.45 17.13
C MET A 118 1.87 0.89 18.59
N MET A 119 0.64 1.08 19.08
CA MET A 119 0.37 1.44 20.47
C MET A 119 0.92 0.40 21.45
N ILE A 120 0.66 -0.88 21.21
CA ILE A 120 1.17 -1.97 22.06
C ILE A 120 2.70 -1.97 22.09
N SER A 121 3.34 -1.78 20.93
CA SER A 121 4.80 -1.75 20.82
C SER A 121 5.41 -0.59 21.60
N ILE A 122 4.80 0.61 21.52
CA ILE A 122 5.24 1.79 22.26
C ILE A 122 5.14 1.54 23.78
N ILE A 123 4.02 1.00 24.26
CA ILE A 123 3.81 0.70 25.68
C ILE A 123 4.86 -0.32 26.17
N PHE A 124 5.12 -1.35 25.38
CA PHE A 124 6.11 -2.38 25.71
C PHE A 124 7.53 -1.81 25.83
N PHE A 125 7.97 -1.00 24.86
CA PHE A 125 9.29 -0.37 24.92
C PHE A 125 9.41 0.65 26.05
N LEU A 126 8.33 1.39 26.35
CA LEU A 126 8.29 2.27 27.51
C LEU A 126 8.40 1.50 28.82
N ALA A 127 7.67 0.39 28.98
CA ALA A 127 7.75 -0.45 30.17
C ALA A 127 9.19 -0.98 30.38
N ILE A 128 9.81 -1.53 29.34
CA ILE A 128 11.20 -2.02 29.41
C ILE A 128 12.17 -0.88 29.73
N GLY A 129 12.02 0.28 29.07
CA GLY A 129 12.88 1.44 29.31
C GLY A 129 12.76 1.96 30.74
N LEU A 130 11.55 2.04 31.28
CA LEU A 130 11.29 2.48 32.65
C LEU A 130 11.83 1.47 33.67
N THR A 131 11.57 0.17 33.50
CA THR A 131 12.11 -0.86 34.40
C THR A 131 13.64 -0.86 34.38
N SER A 132 14.26 -0.73 33.21
CA SER A 132 15.72 -0.62 33.09
C SER A 132 16.24 0.65 33.77
N LEU A 133 15.55 1.77 33.63
CA LEU A 133 15.94 3.03 34.25
C LEU A 133 15.88 2.94 35.78
N ILE A 134 14.78 2.42 36.31
CA ILE A 134 14.60 2.20 37.76
C ILE A 134 15.70 1.28 38.28
N PHE A 135 15.98 0.16 37.61
CA PHE A 135 17.05 -0.76 38.01
C PHE A 135 18.43 -0.09 38.05
N VAL A 136 18.74 0.76 37.06
CA VAL A 136 20.01 1.51 37.03
C VAL A 136 20.08 2.52 38.17
N VAL A 137 18.98 3.21 38.48
CA VAL A 137 18.90 4.15 39.60
C VAL A 137 19.09 3.41 40.93
N GLU A 138 18.38 2.31 41.15
CA GLU A 138 18.51 1.47 42.36
C GLU A 138 19.94 0.95 42.55
N LYS A 139 20.61 0.58 41.46
CA LYS A 139 22.02 0.17 41.49
C LYS A 139 22.96 1.33 41.80
N LYS A 140 22.70 2.53 41.28
CA LYS A 140 23.51 3.73 41.59
C LYS A 140 23.35 4.19 43.03
N GLU A 141 22.15 4.10 43.59
CA GLU A 141 21.85 4.52 44.95
C GLU A 141 22.16 3.43 46.00
N GLY A 142 22.54 2.22 45.55
CA GLY A 142 22.81 1.08 46.43
C GLY A 142 21.58 0.58 47.18
N LEU A 143 20.38 1.01 46.79
CA LEU A 143 19.11 0.66 47.44
C LEU A 143 18.84 -0.84 47.38
N LEU A 144 19.24 -1.48 46.28
CA LEU A 144 19.10 -2.93 46.10
C LEU A 144 19.97 -3.69 47.11
N GLU A 145 21.22 -3.26 47.32
CA GLU A 145 22.15 -3.88 48.26
C GLU A 145 21.69 -3.67 49.72
N ARG A 146 21.17 -2.48 50.04
CA ARG A 146 20.61 -2.19 51.36
C ARG A 146 19.34 -3.00 51.66
N SER A 147 18.48 -3.17 50.66
CA SER A 147 17.29 -4.03 50.75
C SER A 147 17.65 -5.51 50.95
N TRP A 148 18.70 -5.98 50.28
CA TRP A 148 19.22 -7.34 50.43
C TRP A 148 19.79 -7.58 51.83
N VAL A 149 20.59 -6.64 52.35
CA VAL A 149 21.14 -6.73 53.73
C VAL A 149 20.03 -6.65 54.79
N ALA A 150 18.93 -5.95 54.51
CA ALA A 150 17.74 -5.94 55.37
C ALA A 150 16.95 -7.26 55.36
N GLY A 151 17.42 -8.29 54.63
CA GLY A 151 16.80 -9.61 54.58
C GLY A 151 15.61 -9.71 53.62
N MET A 152 15.34 -8.68 52.80
CA MET A 152 14.31 -8.75 51.78
C MET A 152 14.79 -9.61 50.61
N THR A 153 14.15 -10.76 50.43
CA THR A 153 14.37 -11.65 49.28
C THR A 153 13.37 -11.31 48.18
N LEU A 154 13.75 -11.48 46.91
CA LEU A 154 12.87 -11.25 45.74
C LEU A 154 11.51 -11.95 45.88
N VAL A 155 11.46 -13.10 46.55
CA VAL A 155 10.24 -13.87 46.83
C VAL A 155 9.29 -13.18 47.83
N SER A 156 9.82 -12.36 48.74
CA SER A 156 9.00 -11.61 49.71
C SER A 156 8.37 -10.34 49.13
N LEU A 157 8.95 -9.80 48.06
CA LEU A 157 8.46 -8.62 47.35
C LEU A 157 7.21 -8.92 46.50
N ASP A 158 7.08 -10.15 45.99
CA ASP A 158 5.91 -10.62 45.22
C ASP A 158 4.63 -10.73 46.07
N LYS A 159 4.74 -10.69 47.42
CA LYS A 159 3.59 -10.65 48.33
C LYS A 159 3.01 -9.25 48.56
N PHE A 160 3.67 -8.20 48.07
CA PHE A 160 3.27 -6.81 48.28
C PHE A 160 2.67 -6.13 47.03
N PHE A 161 2.68 -6.80 45.89
CA PHE A 161 1.97 -6.42 44.67
C PHE A 161 0.79 -7.36 44.42
#